data_AF-A0A925WJA8-F1
#
_entry.id   AF-A0A925WJA8-F1
#
_cell.length_a   1.000
_cell.length_b   1.000
_cell.length_c   1.000
_cell.angle_alpha   90.00
_cell.angle_beta   90.00
_cell.angle_gamma   90.00
#
_symmetry.space_group_name_H-M   'P 1'
#
loop_
_entity.id
_entity.type
_entity.pdbx_description
1 polymer ?
#
loop_
_entity_poly.entity_id
_entity_poly.type
_entity_poly.pdbx_seq_one_letter_code
_entity_poly.pdbx_strand_id
1 'polypeptide(L)'
;MKTGFHLFTLLSVLAIAAGCAQPPGPRPRLSFAGGPVEARFTAISEDTLRISLLPVHADGSVGEIPANDFLQPLKAVGPTRKLRVGTNGKPVTTGAWRVSVQTAPLTLRIEKAGRLVQEIAFDAREAMTFSLGDGPVLGLGEGGRQFDRRGGDYPEENGQETRNVRVLGARVAAPFLIGTKGWALFCNTPRGAFDLRGERGIVRPEKGAPGFADFFVMDARQPAIAMQEYVRLVGRPALPPRWALGYMQSHRTLADTAEMVSVADTFRATHLPCDALIYLGTGFCPTGWNQGHDSLEFNSKLFTREPSAVIGDLHARHFKVVLHVVPPMDRARATFPPFPGEAVDPGQIAKYWDRHRTAFAAGADGWWPDDGDWFNVPQRLARHRMYYQGPLADRPNERPWSLHRNG
;
A
#
# COMPACT_ATOMS: atom_id res chain seq x y z
N MET A 1 -87.93 -38.98 -18.29
CA MET A 1 -86.94 -38.37 -17.37
C MET A 1 -85.98 -39.48 -16.98
N LYS A 2 -84.78 -39.54 -17.59
CA LYS A 2 -83.49 -39.01 -17.08
C LYS A 2 -83.15 -39.63 -15.70
N THR A 3 -82.04 -40.32 -15.45
CA THR A 3 -80.70 -40.25 -16.08
C THR A 3 -79.87 -41.44 -15.60
N GLY A 4 -79.04 -42.02 -16.48
CA GLY A 4 -78.04 -43.03 -16.15
C GLY A 4 -76.77 -42.41 -15.54
N PHE A 5 -76.03 -43.23 -14.79
CA PHE A 5 -74.72 -42.91 -14.23
C PHE A 5 -73.66 -43.80 -14.88
N HIS A 6 -72.76 -43.18 -15.66
CA HIS A 6 -71.49 -43.76 -16.10
C HIS A 6 -70.39 -43.25 -15.16
N LEU A 7 -69.58 -44.14 -14.59
CA LEU A 7 -68.37 -43.79 -13.86
C LEU A 7 -67.16 -44.13 -14.73
N PHE A 8 -66.40 -43.08 -15.08
CA PHE A 8 -65.20 -43.11 -15.91
C PHE A 8 -63.98 -43.63 -15.11
N THR A 9 -63.27 -44.58 -15.68
CA THR A 9 -61.94 -45.01 -15.22
C THR A 9 -60.88 -44.08 -15.81
N LEU A 10 -60.18 -43.30 -14.97
CA LEU A 10 -59.04 -42.49 -15.38
C LEU A 10 -57.78 -43.37 -15.52
N LEU A 11 -57.31 -43.58 -16.75
CA LEU A 11 -55.95 -44.05 -17.02
C LEU A 11 -54.99 -42.87 -17.03
N SER A 12 -54.05 -42.83 -16.09
CA SER A 12 -52.93 -41.90 -16.07
C SER A 12 -51.81 -42.42 -16.99
N VAL A 13 -51.57 -41.73 -18.10
CA VAL A 13 -50.42 -42.00 -18.99
C VAL A 13 -49.19 -41.27 -18.43
N LEU A 14 -48.22 -42.02 -17.88
CA LEU A 14 -46.89 -41.52 -17.57
C LEU A 14 -46.08 -41.40 -18.87
N ALA A 15 -45.89 -40.18 -19.38
CA ALA A 15 -44.94 -39.92 -20.46
C ALA A 15 -43.52 -39.83 -19.87
N ILE A 16 -42.69 -40.85 -20.09
CA ILE A 16 -41.26 -40.79 -19.84
C ILE A 16 -40.63 -39.99 -20.96
N ALA A 17 -40.38 -38.70 -20.71
CA ALA A 17 -39.54 -37.89 -21.59
C ALA A 17 -38.08 -38.29 -21.39
N ALA A 18 -37.58 -39.16 -22.26
CA ALA A 18 -36.15 -39.39 -22.42
C ALA A 18 -35.52 -38.11 -23.00
N GLY A 19 -35.12 -37.20 -22.13
CA GLY A 19 -34.35 -36.02 -22.51
C GLY A 19 -32.97 -36.46 -23.01
N CYS A 20 -32.77 -36.40 -24.32
CA CYS A 20 -31.43 -36.45 -24.91
C CYS A 20 -30.60 -35.33 -24.29
N ALA A 21 -29.65 -35.68 -23.41
CA ALA A 21 -28.67 -34.75 -22.90
C ALA A 21 -27.84 -34.24 -24.09
N GLN A 22 -28.07 -32.99 -24.49
CA GLN A 22 -27.17 -32.31 -25.40
C GLN A 22 -25.75 -32.35 -24.83
N PRO A 23 -24.71 -32.57 -25.65
CA PRO A 23 -23.34 -32.44 -25.19
C PRO A 23 -23.17 -31.05 -24.56
N PRO A 24 -22.50 -30.92 -23.41
CA PRO A 24 -22.34 -29.63 -22.77
C PRO A 24 -21.70 -28.67 -23.77
N GLY A 25 -22.42 -27.59 -24.09
CA GLY A 25 -21.91 -26.54 -24.97
C GLY A 25 -20.57 -25.99 -24.48
N PRO A 26 -19.80 -25.31 -25.35
CA PRO A 26 -18.51 -24.76 -24.98
C PRO A 26 -18.63 -23.92 -23.72
N ARG A 27 -17.79 -24.20 -22.71
CA ARG A 27 -17.85 -23.48 -21.43
C ARG A 27 -17.62 -22.00 -21.68
N PRO A 28 -18.43 -21.11 -21.06
CA PRO A 28 -18.26 -19.68 -21.24
C PRO A 28 -16.85 -19.26 -20.79
N ARG A 29 -16.17 -18.51 -21.66
CA ARG A 29 -14.83 -17.99 -21.42
C ARG A 29 -14.89 -16.87 -20.38
N LEU A 30 -13.82 -16.74 -19.61
CA LEU A 30 -13.66 -15.61 -18.70
C LEU A 30 -13.34 -14.35 -19.50
N SER A 31 -14.00 -13.25 -19.15
CA SER A 31 -13.70 -11.93 -19.68
C SER A 31 -13.61 -10.89 -18.56
N PHE A 32 -12.73 -9.92 -18.76
CA PHE A 32 -12.52 -8.77 -17.89
C PHE A 32 -11.94 -7.64 -18.75
N ALA A 33 -12.25 -6.37 -18.44
CA ALA A 33 -11.82 -5.21 -19.23
C ALA A 33 -12.12 -5.32 -20.74
N GLY A 34 -13.27 -5.93 -21.09
CA GLY A 34 -13.69 -6.13 -22.48
C GLY A 34 -12.94 -7.22 -23.25
N GLY A 35 -11.97 -7.92 -22.65
CA GLY A 35 -11.16 -8.94 -23.31
C GLY A 35 -11.18 -10.31 -22.61
N PRO A 36 -10.70 -11.38 -23.28
CA PRO A 36 -10.53 -12.69 -22.66
C PRO A 36 -9.39 -12.65 -21.62
N VAL A 37 -9.56 -13.36 -20.51
CA VAL A 37 -8.56 -13.42 -19.44
C VAL A 37 -8.22 -14.83 -18.98
N GLU A 38 -7.02 -15.00 -18.44
CA GLU A 38 -6.62 -16.13 -17.61
C GLU A 38 -6.66 -15.71 -16.15
N ALA A 39 -7.52 -16.36 -15.37
CA ALA A 39 -7.51 -16.26 -13.92
C ALA A 39 -6.41 -17.16 -13.34
N ARG A 40 -5.57 -16.61 -12.46
CA ARG A 40 -4.54 -17.34 -11.72
C ARG A 40 -4.86 -17.30 -10.22
N PHE A 41 -4.84 -18.47 -9.59
CA PHE A 41 -5.05 -18.63 -8.15
C PHE A 41 -3.79 -19.24 -7.53
N THR A 42 -3.12 -18.48 -6.65
CA THR A 42 -1.84 -18.87 -6.07
C THR A 42 -1.90 -18.71 -4.56
N ALA A 43 -1.78 -19.81 -3.81
CA ALA A 43 -1.60 -19.75 -2.36
C ALA A 43 -0.19 -19.19 -2.05
N ILE A 44 -0.14 -18.04 -1.39
CA ILE A 44 1.10 -17.37 -0.95
C ILE A 44 1.48 -17.82 0.46
N SER A 45 0.48 -18.18 1.25
CA SER A 45 0.63 -18.81 2.57
C SER A 45 -0.59 -19.68 2.84
N GLU A 46 -0.68 -20.27 4.03
CA GLU A 46 -1.91 -20.93 4.48
C GLU A 46 -3.09 -19.95 4.52
N ASP A 47 -2.84 -18.69 4.85
CA ASP A 47 -3.86 -17.67 5.11
C ASP A 47 -4.04 -16.65 3.99
N THR A 48 -3.22 -16.68 2.93
CA THR A 48 -3.28 -15.72 1.82
C THR A 48 -3.38 -16.39 0.46
N LEU A 49 -4.41 -16.02 -0.29
CA LEU A 49 -4.60 -16.37 -1.70
C LEU A 49 -4.40 -15.14 -2.58
N ARG A 50 -3.43 -15.20 -3.50
CA ARG A 50 -3.28 -14.24 -4.60
C ARG A 50 -4.16 -14.65 -5.76
N ILE A 51 -4.90 -13.69 -6.29
CA ILE A 51 -5.80 -13.85 -7.43
C ILE A 51 -5.43 -12.80 -8.47
N SER A 52 -5.21 -13.24 -9.70
CA SER A 52 -4.89 -12.35 -10.81
C SER A 52 -5.77 -12.67 -12.01
N LEU A 53 -6.25 -11.64 -12.71
CA LEU A 53 -6.96 -11.72 -13.99
C LEU A 53 -6.07 -11.08 -15.04
N LEU A 54 -5.49 -11.90 -15.91
CA LEU A 54 -4.47 -11.46 -16.87
C LEU A 54 -5.01 -11.52 -18.29
N PRO A 55 -4.79 -10.49 -19.13
CA PRO A 55 -5.26 -10.49 -20.51
C PRO A 55 -4.64 -11.65 -21.30
N VAL A 56 -5.47 -12.29 -22.12
CA VAL A 56 -5.01 -13.28 -23.11
C VAL A 56 -4.94 -12.58 -24.46
N HIS A 57 -3.75 -12.55 -25.05
CA HIS A 57 -3.51 -11.91 -26.33
C HIS A 57 -4.00 -12.78 -27.50
N ALA A 58 -4.09 -12.19 -28.69
CA ALA A 58 -4.61 -12.88 -29.88
C ALA A 58 -3.78 -14.10 -30.30
N ASP A 59 -2.48 -14.09 -30.02
CA ASP A 59 -1.55 -15.21 -30.23
C ASP A 59 -1.65 -16.31 -29.15
N GLY A 60 -2.52 -16.13 -28.15
CA GLY A 60 -2.74 -17.05 -27.04
C GLY A 60 -1.78 -16.89 -25.86
N SER A 61 -0.79 -15.97 -25.96
CA SER A 61 0.07 -15.59 -24.84
C SER A 61 -0.73 -14.89 -23.74
N VAL A 62 -0.22 -14.93 -22.51
CA VAL A 62 -0.90 -14.36 -21.34
C VAL A 62 -0.04 -13.23 -20.80
N GLY A 63 -0.65 -12.08 -20.55
CA GLY A 63 0.02 -10.94 -19.93
C GLY A 63 0.62 -11.29 -18.56
N GLU A 64 1.49 -10.42 -18.08
CA GLU A 64 2.15 -10.56 -16.78
C GLU A 64 1.79 -9.40 -15.84
N ILE A 65 2.02 -9.63 -14.55
CA ILE A 65 1.84 -8.59 -13.54
C ILE A 65 3.13 -7.77 -13.54
N PRO A 66 3.08 -6.45 -13.83
CA PRO A 66 4.26 -5.62 -13.81
C PRO A 66 4.97 -5.68 -12.45
N ALA A 67 6.30 -5.70 -12.47
CA ALA A 67 7.08 -5.53 -11.26
C ALA A 67 6.75 -4.17 -10.61
N ASN A 68 6.66 -4.14 -9.29
CA ASN A 68 6.45 -2.93 -8.53
C ASN A 68 7.27 -2.94 -7.24
N ASP A 69 7.51 -1.75 -6.70
CA ASP A 69 8.41 -1.53 -5.55
C ASP A 69 7.78 -1.83 -4.19
N PHE A 70 6.50 -2.20 -4.14
CA PHE A 70 5.76 -2.40 -2.89
C PHE A 70 5.45 -3.86 -2.57
N LEU A 71 5.56 -4.79 -3.53
CA LEU A 71 5.45 -6.23 -3.27
C LEU A 71 6.84 -6.86 -3.07
N GLN A 72 6.98 -7.64 -2.01
CA GLN A 72 8.14 -8.52 -1.82
C GLN A 72 8.14 -9.63 -2.89
N PRO A 73 9.31 -10.22 -3.20
CA PRO A 73 9.36 -11.47 -3.95
C PRO A 73 8.54 -12.56 -3.26
N LEU A 74 7.38 -12.90 -3.84
CA LEU A 74 6.45 -13.85 -3.25
C LEU A 74 6.74 -15.26 -3.75
N LYS A 75 6.89 -16.21 -2.82
CA LYS A 75 6.98 -17.64 -3.13
C LYS A 75 5.64 -18.31 -2.89
N ALA A 76 5.12 -19.00 -3.90
CA ALA A 76 3.92 -19.81 -3.74
C ALA A 76 4.20 -21.00 -2.81
N VAL A 77 3.25 -21.33 -1.94
CA VAL A 77 3.31 -22.53 -1.08
C VAL A 77 2.67 -23.76 -1.75
N GLY A 78 2.14 -23.59 -2.95
CA GLY A 78 1.52 -24.65 -3.74
C GLY A 78 1.42 -24.28 -5.21
N PRO A 79 0.90 -25.17 -6.07
CA PRO A 79 0.79 -24.92 -7.49
C PRO A 79 -0.22 -23.80 -7.78
N THR A 80 0.18 -22.87 -8.65
CA THR A 80 -0.74 -21.89 -9.25
C THR A 80 -1.75 -22.62 -10.14
N ARG A 81 -3.03 -22.38 -9.89
CA ARG A 81 -4.12 -22.87 -10.75
C ARG A 81 -4.48 -21.81 -11.77
N LYS A 82 -4.58 -22.22 -13.03
CA LYS A 82 -4.90 -21.35 -14.17
C LYS A 82 -6.26 -21.74 -14.73
N LEU A 83 -7.08 -20.76 -15.06
CA LEU A 83 -8.43 -20.98 -15.57
C LEU A 83 -8.78 -19.92 -16.62
N ARG A 84 -9.40 -20.35 -17.73
CA ARG A 84 -9.87 -19.45 -18.82
C ARG A 84 -11.39 -19.54 -19.06
N VAL A 85 -12.09 -20.36 -18.27
CA VAL A 85 -13.53 -20.63 -18.38
C VAL A 85 -14.17 -20.69 -16.99
N GLY A 86 -15.49 -20.62 -16.89
CA GLY A 86 -16.18 -20.81 -15.60
C GLY A 86 -15.96 -22.21 -14.97
N THR A 87 -16.18 -22.31 -13.66
CA THR A 87 -16.03 -23.58 -12.91
C THR A 87 -17.24 -24.52 -13.04
N ASN A 88 -18.42 -24.01 -13.40
CA ASN A 88 -19.67 -24.77 -13.56
C ASN A 88 -19.93 -25.77 -12.42
N GLY A 89 -19.88 -25.28 -11.17
CA GLY A 89 -20.12 -26.09 -9.97
C GLY A 89 -18.94 -26.95 -9.47
N LYS A 90 -17.79 -26.98 -10.18
CA LYS A 90 -16.56 -27.67 -9.72
C LYS A 90 -15.46 -26.66 -9.36
N PRO A 91 -15.31 -26.29 -8.07
CA PRO A 91 -14.35 -25.27 -7.66
C PRO A 91 -12.90 -25.64 -7.99
N VAL A 92 -12.09 -24.64 -8.32
CA VAL A 92 -10.64 -24.79 -8.41
C VAL A 92 -10.07 -24.84 -6.99
N THR A 93 -9.15 -25.78 -6.74
CA THR A 93 -8.53 -25.95 -5.42
C THR A 93 -7.01 -25.74 -5.48
N THR A 94 -6.49 -24.94 -4.54
CA THR A 94 -5.05 -24.75 -4.30
C THR A 94 -4.78 -24.63 -2.80
N GLY A 95 -4.06 -25.59 -2.22
CA GLY A 95 -4.00 -25.75 -0.76
C GLY A 95 -5.39 -25.96 -0.15
N ALA A 96 -5.70 -25.24 0.94
CA ALA A 96 -7.01 -25.26 1.60
C ALA A 96 -8.06 -24.34 0.93
N TRP A 97 -7.69 -23.63 -0.13
CA TRP A 97 -8.54 -22.67 -0.82
C TRP A 97 -9.36 -23.34 -1.92
N ARG A 98 -10.64 -22.97 -2.00
CA ARG A 98 -11.58 -23.36 -3.04
C ARG A 98 -12.14 -22.09 -3.67
N VAL A 99 -12.05 -22.00 -5.00
CA VAL A 99 -12.58 -20.85 -5.74
C VAL A 99 -13.56 -21.32 -6.79
N SER A 100 -14.80 -20.85 -6.69
CA SER A 100 -15.81 -21.01 -7.74
C SER A 100 -15.86 -19.75 -8.59
N VAL A 101 -15.90 -19.91 -9.91
CA VAL A 101 -15.85 -18.82 -10.89
C VAL A 101 -17.09 -18.88 -11.79
N GLN A 102 -17.90 -17.84 -11.72
CA GLN A 102 -18.99 -17.56 -12.66
C GLN A 102 -18.49 -16.52 -13.67
N THR A 103 -18.94 -16.61 -14.92
CA THR A 103 -18.45 -15.78 -16.04
C THR A 103 -19.35 -14.59 -16.38
N ALA A 104 -20.61 -14.60 -15.95
CA ALA A 104 -21.59 -13.57 -16.27
C ALA A 104 -22.54 -13.32 -15.08
N PRO A 105 -22.34 -12.26 -14.27
CA PRO A 105 -21.13 -11.44 -14.24
C PRO A 105 -19.91 -12.23 -13.74
N LEU A 106 -18.69 -11.75 -14.03
CA LEU A 106 -17.47 -12.39 -13.52
C LEU A 106 -17.45 -12.32 -11.99
N THR A 107 -17.67 -13.46 -11.34
CA THR A 107 -17.81 -13.57 -9.88
C THR A 107 -16.96 -14.71 -9.35
N LEU A 108 -16.17 -14.41 -8.32
CA LEU A 108 -15.29 -15.32 -7.61
C LEU A 108 -15.82 -15.52 -6.19
N ARG A 109 -16.29 -16.73 -5.92
CA ARG A 109 -16.64 -17.16 -4.56
C ARG A 109 -15.43 -17.87 -3.96
N ILE A 110 -14.85 -17.30 -2.91
CA ILE A 110 -13.57 -17.71 -2.33
C ILE A 110 -13.81 -18.30 -0.94
N GLU A 111 -13.54 -19.60 -0.82
CA GLU A 111 -13.78 -20.37 0.39
C GLU A 111 -12.46 -20.97 0.89
N LYS A 112 -12.35 -21.12 2.21
CA LYS A 112 -11.26 -21.85 2.85
C LYS A 112 -11.85 -22.70 3.96
N ALA A 113 -11.48 -23.98 3.99
CA ALA A 113 -11.97 -24.94 4.99
C ALA A 113 -13.52 -24.92 5.19
N GLY A 114 -14.28 -24.80 4.09
CA GLY A 114 -15.75 -24.80 4.12
C GLY A 114 -16.40 -23.46 4.50
N ARG A 115 -15.62 -22.43 4.82
CA ARG A 115 -16.10 -21.08 5.14
C ARG A 115 -15.95 -20.15 3.94
N LEU A 116 -16.97 -19.34 3.66
CA LEU A 116 -16.83 -18.19 2.76
C LEU A 116 -15.90 -17.14 3.39
N VAL A 117 -14.79 -16.88 2.73
CA VAL A 117 -13.84 -15.83 3.13
C VAL A 117 -14.23 -14.52 2.46
N GLN A 118 -14.49 -14.55 1.16
CA GLN A 118 -14.90 -13.37 0.40
C GLN A 118 -15.61 -13.79 -0.89
N GLU A 119 -16.46 -12.90 -1.40
CA GLU A 119 -17.03 -12.98 -2.73
C GLU A 119 -16.68 -11.71 -3.48
N ILE A 120 -15.94 -11.85 -4.59
CA ILE A 120 -15.49 -10.74 -5.43
C ILE A 120 -16.21 -10.79 -6.76
N ALA A 121 -16.76 -9.68 -7.24
CA ALA A 121 -17.32 -9.60 -8.59
C ALA A 121 -16.79 -8.38 -9.32
N PHE A 122 -16.72 -8.46 -10.65
CA PHE A 122 -16.31 -7.35 -11.51
C PHE A 122 -17.48 -6.90 -12.39
N ASP A 123 -17.67 -5.59 -12.45
CA ASP A 123 -18.68 -5.00 -13.34
C ASP A 123 -18.10 -4.68 -14.73
N ALA A 124 -18.97 -4.21 -15.63
CA ALA A 124 -18.58 -3.85 -17.00
C ALA A 124 -17.63 -2.65 -17.09
N ARG A 125 -17.45 -1.89 -15.99
CA ARG A 125 -16.53 -0.74 -15.87
C ARG A 125 -15.27 -1.13 -15.10
N GLU A 126 -14.98 -2.42 -14.98
CA GLU A 126 -13.82 -2.98 -14.29
C GLU A 126 -13.80 -2.73 -12.76
N ALA A 127 -14.90 -2.22 -12.19
CA ALA A 127 -14.99 -2.00 -10.76
C ALA A 127 -15.05 -3.34 -10.02
N MET A 128 -14.21 -3.48 -9.00
CA MET A 128 -14.18 -4.67 -8.17
C MET A 128 -15.13 -4.48 -6.99
N THR A 129 -16.13 -5.34 -6.86
CA THR A 129 -17.05 -5.35 -5.73
C THR A 129 -16.74 -6.48 -4.77
N PHE A 130 -16.91 -6.24 -3.47
CA PHE A 130 -16.62 -7.22 -2.43
C PHE A 130 -17.63 -7.12 -1.28
N SER A 131 -17.81 -8.21 -0.55
CA SER A 131 -18.70 -8.24 0.61
C SER A 131 -18.06 -7.49 1.78
N LEU A 132 -18.81 -6.54 2.35
CA LEU A 132 -18.41 -5.85 3.60
C LEU A 132 -18.73 -6.71 4.83
N GLY A 133 -19.79 -7.52 4.75
CA GLY A 133 -20.39 -8.19 5.91
C GLY A 133 -21.19 -7.21 6.77
N ASP A 134 -21.40 -7.56 8.03
CA ASP A 134 -22.15 -6.80 9.04
C ASP A 134 -21.24 -6.14 10.11
N GLY A 135 -19.96 -6.50 10.16
CA GLY A 135 -18.99 -5.92 11.10
C GLY A 135 -18.25 -4.68 10.56
N PRO A 136 -17.54 -3.95 11.45
CA PRO A 136 -16.64 -2.87 11.05
C PRO A 136 -15.60 -3.28 10.00
N VAL A 137 -15.22 -2.32 9.16
CA VAL A 137 -14.16 -2.46 8.17
C VAL A 137 -13.05 -1.45 8.46
N LEU A 138 -11.82 -1.92 8.64
CA LEU A 138 -10.66 -1.11 9.00
C LEU A 138 -9.67 -1.03 7.83
N GLY A 139 -8.67 -0.15 7.92
CA GLY A 139 -7.57 -0.06 6.95
C GLY A 139 -7.56 1.25 6.15
N LEU A 140 -7.18 1.19 4.88
CA LEU A 140 -7.09 2.31 3.92
C LEU A 140 -6.04 3.39 4.20
N GLY A 141 -5.09 3.13 5.10
CA GLY A 141 -3.99 4.03 5.43
C GLY A 141 -4.41 5.26 6.23
N GLU A 142 -3.57 6.30 6.23
CA GLU A 142 -3.81 7.54 6.97
C GLU A 142 -4.85 8.42 6.26
N GLY A 143 -5.52 9.31 7.01
CA GLY A 143 -6.42 10.31 6.45
C GLY A 143 -7.89 9.89 6.39
N GLY A 144 -8.78 10.88 6.34
CA GLY A 144 -10.23 10.69 6.46
C GLY A 144 -10.66 10.08 7.80
N ARG A 145 -11.91 9.58 7.85
CA ARG A 145 -12.48 8.91 9.03
C ARG A 145 -11.65 7.69 9.43
N GLN A 146 -11.11 7.66 10.64
CA GLN A 146 -10.34 6.52 11.18
C GLN A 146 -11.26 5.48 11.85
N PHE A 147 -10.76 4.25 12.02
CA PHE A 147 -11.48 3.06 12.52
C PHE A 147 -12.51 2.49 11.54
N ASP A 148 -13.78 2.41 11.92
CA ASP A 148 -14.80 1.82 11.05
C ASP A 148 -15.02 2.71 9.81
N ARG A 149 -14.52 2.22 8.68
CA ARG A 149 -14.53 2.90 7.39
C ARG A 149 -15.88 2.79 6.68
N ARG A 150 -16.81 1.94 7.13
CA ARG A 150 -18.13 1.80 6.48
C ARG A 150 -18.86 3.14 6.41
N GLY A 151 -19.66 3.32 5.36
CA GLY A 151 -20.39 4.57 5.12
C GLY A 151 -19.55 5.69 4.49
N GLY A 152 -18.28 5.44 4.15
CA GLY A 152 -17.38 6.43 3.57
C GLY A 152 -16.95 6.10 2.14
N ASP A 153 -16.52 7.14 1.43
CA ASP A 153 -15.85 7.04 0.12
C ASP A 153 -14.41 7.51 0.29
N TYR A 154 -13.46 6.69 -0.15
CA TYR A 154 -12.03 6.87 0.13
C TYR A 154 -11.25 6.82 -1.17
N PRO A 155 -11.07 7.97 -1.85
CA PRO A 155 -10.12 8.06 -2.95
C PRO A 155 -8.70 7.79 -2.42
N GLU A 156 -7.90 7.06 -3.20
CA GLU A 156 -6.46 6.91 -3.04
C GLU A 156 -5.73 8.18 -3.52
N GLU A 157 -6.20 9.31 -3.03
CA GLU A 157 -5.72 10.65 -3.35
C GLU A 157 -5.09 11.25 -2.10
N ASN A 158 -3.90 11.83 -2.25
CA ASN A 158 -3.34 12.72 -1.24
C ASN A 158 -4.02 14.09 -1.40
N GLY A 159 -4.64 14.59 -0.32
CA GLY A 159 -5.43 15.82 -0.36
C GLY A 159 -4.63 17.11 -0.35
N GLN A 160 -3.32 17.08 -0.08
CA GLN A 160 -2.50 18.28 0.14
C GLN A 160 -2.55 19.26 -1.03
N GLU A 161 -2.54 18.75 -2.26
CA GLU A 161 -2.55 19.54 -3.51
C GLU A 161 -3.92 19.58 -4.17
N THR A 162 -4.98 19.24 -3.44
CA THR A 162 -6.33 19.14 -4.00
C THR A 162 -7.34 19.91 -3.16
N ARG A 163 -8.52 20.15 -3.74
CA ARG A 163 -9.65 20.75 -3.02
C ARG A 163 -10.10 19.93 -1.79
N ASN A 164 -9.63 18.69 -1.68
CA ASN A 164 -9.99 17.77 -0.61
C ASN A 164 -9.07 17.84 0.61
N VAL A 165 -8.08 18.77 0.66
CA VAL A 165 -7.14 18.92 1.79
C VAL A 165 -7.82 18.95 3.16
N ARG A 166 -9.00 19.60 3.26
CA ARG A 166 -9.76 19.70 4.51
C ARG A 166 -10.26 18.34 5.05
N VAL A 167 -10.48 17.37 4.15
CA VAL A 167 -11.06 16.06 4.49
C VAL A 167 -10.01 14.96 4.46
N LEU A 168 -9.13 15.00 3.46
CA LEU A 168 -8.12 13.96 3.24
C LEU A 168 -6.77 14.30 3.90
N GLY A 169 -6.46 15.59 4.11
CA GLY A 169 -5.13 16.02 4.56
C GLY A 169 -4.02 15.48 3.65
N ALA A 170 -2.82 15.31 4.20
CA ALA A 170 -1.69 14.65 3.54
C ALA A 170 -1.83 13.11 3.55
N ARG A 171 -2.98 12.61 3.11
CA ARG A 171 -3.33 11.18 3.13
C ARG A 171 -2.24 10.30 2.52
N VAL A 172 -1.87 9.26 3.28
CA VAL A 172 -1.06 8.12 2.82
C VAL A 172 -1.97 6.92 2.59
N ALA A 173 -2.44 6.75 1.36
CA ALA A 173 -3.37 5.68 1.02
C ALA A 173 -2.67 4.32 0.94
N ALA A 174 -3.24 3.32 1.63
CA ALA A 174 -2.81 1.93 1.54
C ALA A 174 -4.02 1.08 1.12
N PRO A 175 -4.03 0.40 -0.04
CA PRO A 175 -5.19 -0.33 -0.55
C PRO A 175 -5.38 -1.69 0.18
N PHE A 176 -5.40 -1.64 1.51
CA PHE A 176 -5.53 -2.77 2.41
C PHE A 176 -6.71 -2.56 3.36
N LEU A 177 -7.58 -3.56 3.42
CA LEU A 177 -8.81 -3.57 4.21
C LEU A 177 -8.86 -4.79 5.12
N ILE A 178 -9.37 -4.61 6.33
CA ILE A 178 -9.60 -5.68 7.29
C ILE A 178 -11.07 -5.65 7.70
N GLY A 179 -11.82 -6.67 7.31
CA GLY A 179 -13.15 -6.92 7.85
C GLY A 179 -13.06 -7.65 9.17
N THR A 180 -13.64 -7.06 10.22
CA THR A 180 -13.63 -7.63 11.59
C THR A 180 -14.34 -8.98 11.72
N LYS A 181 -15.07 -9.42 10.67
CA LYS A 181 -15.70 -10.74 10.57
C LYS A 181 -14.81 -11.81 9.92
N GLY A 182 -13.51 -11.54 9.80
CA GLY A 182 -12.53 -12.58 9.49
C GLY A 182 -12.06 -12.62 8.04
N TRP A 183 -11.99 -11.47 7.37
CA TRP A 183 -11.43 -11.37 6.02
C TRP A 183 -10.52 -10.15 5.92
N ALA A 184 -9.50 -10.23 5.08
CA ALA A 184 -8.74 -9.05 4.66
C ALA A 184 -8.52 -9.07 3.15
N LEU A 185 -8.37 -7.87 2.58
CA LEU A 185 -8.24 -7.65 1.15
C LEU A 185 -7.13 -6.64 0.91
N PHE A 186 -6.11 -7.03 0.14
CA PHE A 186 -5.10 -6.11 -0.37
C PHE A 186 -5.21 -6.04 -1.89
N CYS A 187 -5.40 -4.84 -2.43
CA CYS A 187 -5.51 -4.60 -3.87
C CYS A 187 -4.19 -4.06 -4.42
N ASN A 188 -3.47 -4.88 -5.17
CA ASN A 188 -2.35 -4.40 -5.99
C ASN A 188 -2.93 -3.65 -7.22
N THR A 189 -3.92 -4.25 -7.89
CA THR A 189 -4.73 -3.67 -8.97
C THR A 189 -6.15 -4.29 -8.92
N PRO A 190 -7.26 -3.54 -9.08
CA PRO A 190 -7.35 -2.11 -9.41
C PRO A 190 -6.97 -1.19 -8.24
N ARG A 191 -6.59 0.04 -8.58
CA ARG A 191 -6.32 1.16 -7.69
C ARG A 191 -7.23 2.32 -8.06
N GLY A 192 -7.58 3.17 -7.09
CA GLY A 192 -8.40 4.36 -7.35
C GLY A 192 -9.20 4.79 -6.14
N ALA A 193 -10.50 4.50 -6.09
CA ALA A 193 -11.34 4.89 -4.95
C ALA A 193 -12.06 3.69 -4.32
N PHE A 194 -12.07 3.64 -3.00
CA PHE A 194 -12.80 2.64 -2.22
C PHE A 194 -14.10 3.23 -1.69
N ASP A 195 -15.22 2.83 -2.29
CA ASP A 195 -16.55 3.20 -1.81
C ASP A 195 -17.12 2.11 -0.90
N LEU A 196 -17.33 2.46 0.36
CA LEU A 196 -17.86 1.59 1.39
C LEU A 196 -19.24 2.06 1.90
N ARG A 197 -19.95 2.89 1.12
CA ARG A 197 -21.27 3.45 1.49
C ARG A 197 -22.41 2.47 1.28
N GLY A 198 -22.27 1.54 0.33
CA GLY A 198 -23.29 0.57 -0.01
C GLY A 198 -23.26 -0.69 0.86
N GLU A 199 -24.11 -1.66 0.52
CA GLU A 199 -24.12 -3.00 1.13
C GLU A 199 -22.84 -3.79 0.80
N ARG A 200 -22.28 -3.53 -0.38
CA ARG A 200 -21.00 -4.06 -0.86
C ARG A 200 -19.99 -2.92 -1.00
N GLY A 201 -18.73 -3.27 -0.80
CA GLY A 201 -17.61 -2.38 -1.07
C GLY A 201 -17.30 -2.38 -2.55
N ILE A 202 -16.84 -1.25 -3.07
CA ILE A 202 -16.48 -1.08 -4.49
C ILE A 202 -15.11 -0.44 -4.57
N VAL A 203 -14.18 -1.08 -5.28
CA VAL A 203 -12.95 -0.45 -5.76
C VAL A 203 -13.21 0.07 -7.16
N ARG A 204 -13.29 1.39 -7.29
CA ARG A 204 -13.42 2.08 -8.58
C ARG A 204 -12.02 2.31 -9.15
N PRO A 205 -11.70 1.69 -10.29
CA PRO A 205 -10.42 1.91 -10.94
C PRO A 205 -10.26 3.37 -11.38
N GLU A 206 -9.02 3.87 -11.35
CA GLU A 206 -8.65 5.11 -12.02
C GLU A 206 -8.88 5.02 -13.54
N LYS A 207 -9.06 6.17 -14.18
CA LYS A 207 -9.18 6.24 -15.64
C LYS A 207 -7.88 5.75 -16.28
N GLY A 208 -7.98 4.83 -17.24
CA GLY A 208 -6.80 4.23 -17.88
C GLY A 208 -6.21 3.06 -17.09
N ALA A 209 -7.01 2.41 -16.24
CA ALA A 209 -6.63 1.16 -15.58
C ALA A 209 -6.07 0.14 -16.58
N PRO A 210 -5.12 -0.70 -16.15
CA PRO A 210 -4.26 -1.46 -17.06
C PRO A 210 -4.93 -2.69 -17.68
N GLY A 211 -6.25 -2.88 -17.50
CA GLY A 211 -6.99 -4.02 -18.06
C GLY A 211 -6.65 -5.38 -17.44
N PHE A 212 -6.00 -5.41 -16.28
CA PHE A 212 -5.76 -6.60 -15.47
C PHE A 212 -6.14 -6.34 -14.00
N ALA A 213 -6.36 -7.42 -13.24
CA ALA A 213 -6.54 -7.35 -11.79
C ALA A 213 -5.50 -8.22 -11.08
N ASP A 214 -5.02 -7.78 -9.92
CA ASP A 214 -4.13 -8.54 -9.03
C ASP A 214 -4.41 -8.14 -7.59
N PHE A 215 -4.87 -9.08 -6.77
CA PHE A 215 -5.28 -8.80 -5.41
C PHE A 215 -5.13 -10.04 -4.53
N PHE A 216 -5.18 -9.81 -3.22
CA PHE A 216 -4.91 -10.82 -2.22
C PHE A 216 -6.08 -10.87 -1.25
N VAL A 217 -6.62 -12.06 -1.07
CA VAL A 217 -7.66 -12.34 -0.07
C VAL A 217 -7.03 -13.14 1.05
N MET A 218 -7.30 -12.72 2.29
CA MET A 218 -6.75 -13.35 3.48
C MET A 218 -7.86 -13.90 4.39
N ASP A 219 -7.65 -15.11 4.91
CA ASP A 219 -8.48 -15.70 5.97
C ASP A 219 -8.09 -15.09 7.32
N ALA A 220 -8.59 -13.89 7.59
CA ALA A 220 -8.22 -13.10 8.76
C ALA A 220 -9.13 -13.33 9.98
N ARG A 221 -9.55 -14.57 10.26
CA ARG A 221 -10.41 -14.92 11.43
C ARG A 221 -9.89 -14.32 12.73
N GLN A 222 -8.57 -14.20 12.86
CA GLN A 222 -7.93 -13.36 13.86
C GLN A 222 -7.38 -12.12 13.16
N PRO A 223 -7.82 -10.90 13.51
CA PRO A 223 -7.36 -9.67 12.83
C PRO A 223 -5.84 -9.49 12.81
N ALA A 224 -5.12 -10.03 13.80
CA ALA A 224 -3.65 -10.02 13.83
C ALA A 224 -3.02 -10.77 12.64
N ILE A 225 -3.67 -11.82 12.12
CA ILE A 225 -3.22 -12.55 10.92
C ILE A 225 -3.22 -11.59 9.72
N ALA A 226 -4.22 -10.73 9.58
CA ALA A 226 -4.29 -9.78 8.47
C ALA A 226 -3.02 -8.92 8.39
N MET A 227 -2.54 -8.40 9.53
CA MET A 227 -1.32 -7.59 9.58
C MET A 227 -0.06 -8.41 9.33
N GLN A 228 0.02 -9.64 9.84
CA GLN A 228 1.15 -10.54 9.58
C GLN A 228 1.27 -10.88 8.08
N GLU A 229 0.14 -11.21 7.45
CA GLU A 229 0.07 -11.51 6.03
C GLU A 229 0.35 -10.26 5.18
N TYR A 230 -0.20 -9.11 5.54
CA TYR A 230 0.09 -7.85 4.84
C TYR A 230 1.60 -7.55 4.85
N VAL A 231 2.25 -7.67 6.02
CA VAL A 231 3.69 -7.48 6.16
C VAL A 231 4.51 -8.54 5.39
N ARG A 232 4.01 -9.77 5.24
CA ARG A 232 4.62 -10.76 4.34
C ARG A 232 4.57 -10.30 2.89
N LEU A 233 3.48 -9.64 2.47
CA LEU A 233 3.32 -9.16 1.10
C LEU A 233 4.18 -7.93 0.81
N VAL A 234 4.25 -6.95 1.72
CA VAL A 234 4.88 -5.64 1.46
C VAL A 234 6.23 -5.43 2.12
N GLY A 235 6.61 -6.30 3.06
CA GLY A 235 7.89 -6.24 3.78
C GLY A 235 7.72 -5.82 5.24
N ARG A 236 8.67 -6.26 6.07
CA ARG A 236 8.71 -5.94 7.51
C ARG A 236 9.22 -4.52 7.71
N PRO A 237 8.57 -3.73 8.59
CA PRO A 237 9.14 -2.44 8.99
C PRO A 237 10.48 -2.67 9.68
N ALA A 238 11.47 -1.84 9.35
CA ALA A 238 12.75 -1.85 10.05
C ALA A 238 12.55 -1.36 11.49
N LEU A 239 13.24 -1.98 12.44
CA LEU A 239 13.24 -1.49 13.83
C LEU A 239 14.01 -0.16 13.86
N PRO A 240 13.43 0.94 14.38
CA PRO A 240 14.14 2.22 14.43
C PRO A 240 15.34 2.17 15.41
N PRO A 241 16.24 3.16 15.38
CA PRO A 241 17.23 3.31 16.44
C PRO A 241 16.54 3.58 17.79
N ARG A 242 17.15 3.14 18.89
CA ARG A 242 16.53 3.19 20.23
C ARG A 242 16.14 4.60 20.65
N TRP A 243 16.97 5.59 20.33
CA TRP A 243 16.73 7.01 20.65
C TRP A 243 15.43 7.54 20.02
N ALA A 244 14.97 6.93 18.92
CA ALA A 244 13.74 7.34 18.26
C ALA A 244 12.46 6.97 19.00
N LEU A 245 12.57 6.14 20.05
CA LEU A 245 11.46 5.82 20.96
C LEU A 245 11.38 6.79 22.16
N GLY A 246 12.36 7.69 22.28
CA GLY A 246 12.38 8.75 23.28
C GLY A 246 11.65 10.01 22.83
N TYR A 247 11.66 11.04 23.68
CA TYR A 247 11.08 12.33 23.33
C TYR A 247 11.99 13.07 22.34
N MET A 248 11.38 13.71 21.33
CA MET A 248 12.07 14.56 20.36
C MET A 248 11.53 15.98 20.47
N GLN A 249 12.41 16.95 20.67
CA GLN A 249 12.04 18.36 20.64
C GLN A 249 12.26 18.90 19.22
N SER A 250 11.21 19.51 18.65
CA SER A 250 11.33 20.30 17.43
C SER A 250 11.19 21.78 17.75
N HIS A 251 12.01 22.63 17.15
CA HIS A 251 11.92 24.08 17.34
C HIS A 251 11.78 24.80 16.01
N ARG A 252 10.74 25.64 15.87
CA ARG A 252 10.43 26.28 14.59
C ARG A 252 11.44 27.36 14.22
N THR A 253 11.87 28.21 15.14
CA THR A 253 12.77 29.32 14.81
C THR A 253 13.75 29.53 15.94
N LEU A 254 15.04 29.58 15.64
CA LEU A 254 16.09 29.87 16.60
C LEU A 254 16.92 31.04 16.07
N ALA A 255 17.42 31.86 16.98
CA ALA A 255 18.23 33.03 16.68
C ALA A 255 19.63 32.63 16.21
N ASP A 256 20.30 31.73 16.95
CA ASP A 256 21.69 31.34 16.70
C ASP A 256 22.08 30.01 17.41
N THR A 257 23.36 29.63 17.27
CA THR A 257 24.01 28.50 17.93
C THR A 257 23.84 28.51 19.45
N ALA A 258 23.89 29.68 20.10
CA ALA A 258 23.83 29.76 21.55
C ALA A 258 22.43 29.38 22.04
N GLU A 259 21.39 29.81 21.33
CA GLU A 259 20.02 29.38 21.63
C GLU A 259 19.83 27.87 21.37
N MET A 260 20.38 27.33 20.28
CA MET A 260 20.34 25.89 20.01
C MET A 260 20.90 25.06 21.18
N VAL A 261 22.05 25.47 21.73
CA VAL A 261 22.69 24.79 22.87
C VAL A 261 21.93 25.05 24.17
N SER A 262 21.43 26.26 24.38
CA SER A 262 20.64 26.62 25.58
C SER A 262 19.37 25.78 25.73
N VAL A 263 18.68 25.46 24.62
CA VAL A 263 17.55 24.53 24.64
C VAL A 263 17.98 23.16 25.18
N ALA A 264 19.09 22.61 24.67
CA ALA A 264 19.63 21.33 25.12
C ALA A 264 20.02 21.36 26.61
N ASP A 265 20.68 22.43 27.05
CA ASP A 265 21.07 22.65 28.44
C ASP A 265 19.85 22.77 29.36
N THR A 266 18.77 23.41 28.90
CA THR A 266 17.53 23.53 29.66
C THR A 266 16.91 22.18 29.94
N PHE A 267 16.83 21.27 28.96
CA PHE A 267 16.35 19.90 29.18
C PHE A 267 17.18 19.16 30.23
N ARG A 268 18.52 19.34 30.21
CA ARG A 268 19.42 18.70 31.18
C ARG A 268 19.27 19.29 32.58
N ALA A 269 19.25 20.61 32.70
CA ALA A 269 19.08 21.31 33.97
C ALA A 269 17.71 21.07 34.62
N THR A 270 16.66 20.89 33.81
CA THR A 270 15.29 20.62 34.29
C THR A 270 14.99 19.14 34.47
N HIS A 271 15.95 18.25 34.20
CA HIS A 271 15.78 16.79 34.29
C HIS A 271 14.63 16.23 33.42
N LEU A 272 14.35 16.90 32.30
CA LEU A 272 13.37 16.41 31.31
C LEU A 272 14.05 15.46 30.32
N PRO A 273 13.51 14.24 30.12
CA PRO A 273 14.06 13.30 29.14
C PRO A 273 13.82 13.83 27.73
N CYS A 274 14.88 13.84 26.92
CA CYS A 274 14.83 14.19 25.50
C CYS A 274 16.06 13.59 24.81
N ASP A 275 15.80 12.88 23.72
CA ASP A 275 16.78 12.07 22.99
C ASP A 275 17.21 12.71 21.67
N ALA A 276 16.37 13.54 21.04
CA ALA A 276 16.68 14.19 19.78
C ALA A 276 16.17 15.63 19.67
N LEU A 277 16.90 16.45 18.91
CA LEU A 277 16.54 17.80 18.52
C LEU A 277 16.32 17.85 17.01
N ILE A 278 15.20 18.41 16.58
CA ILE A 278 14.81 18.57 15.19
C ILE A 278 14.91 20.05 14.81
N TYR A 279 15.69 20.34 13.76
CA TYR A 279 15.86 21.71 13.26
C TYR A 279 15.21 21.88 11.88
N LEU A 280 14.32 22.88 11.76
CA LEU A 280 13.63 23.18 10.51
C LEU A 280 14.54 23.89 9.50
N GLY A 281 14.22 23.72 8.21
CA GLY A 281 14.89 24.42 7.12
C GLY A 281 14.39 25.85 6.92
N THR A 282 15.22 26.70 6.33
CA THR A 282 14.85 28.07 5.96
C THR A 282 13.76 28.04 4.89
N GLY A 283 12.73 28.87 5.08
CA GLY A 283 11.50 28.88 4.26
C GLY A 283 10.28 28.41 5.05
N PHE A 284 10.42 27.37 5.86
CA PHE A 284 9.43 27.01 6.89
C PHE A 284 9.58 27.86 8.17
N CYS A 285 10.75 28.45 8.32
CA CYS A 285 11.08 29.45 9.32
C CYS A 285 12.00 30.54 8.74
N PRO A 286 12.08 31.73 9.36
CA PRO A 286 12.91 32.82 8.88
C PRO A 286 14.42 32.52 8.88
N THR A 287 14.88 31.70 9.83
CA THR A 287 16.28 31.29 9.97
C THR A 287 16.30 29.83 10.40
N GLY A 288 16.45 28.93 9.43
CA GLY A 288 16.56 27.49 9.64
C GLY A 288 17.99 27.01 9.53
N TRP A 289 18.18 25.69 9.69
CA TRP A 289 19.51 25.09 9.70
C TRP A 289 20.23 25.20 8.34
N ASN A 290 19.49 25.29 7.25
CA ASN A 290 20.01 25.38 5.89
C ASN A 290 19.72 26.73 5.22
N GLN A 291 20.24 26.96 4.02
CA GLN A 291 20.08 28.24 3.31
C GLN A 291 18.74 28.41 2.56
N GLY A 292 17.85 27.41 2.57
CA GLY A 292 16.55 27.49 1.90
C GLY A 292 15.97 26.12 1.55
N HIS A 293 14.84 26.10 0.85
CA HIS A 293 14.31 24.88 0.24
C HIS A 293 15.34 24.29 -0.74
N ASP A 294 15.42 22.97 -0.80
CA ASP A 294 16.45 22.23 -1.56
C ASP A 294 17.92 22.49 -1.13
N SER A 295 18.21 23.37 -0.17
CA SER A 295 19.59 23.52 0.33
C SER A 295 19.92 22.45 1.37
N LEU A 296 21.14 21.91 1.32
CA LEU A 296 21.72 21.07 2.37
C LEU A 296 22.98 21.70 2.98
N GLU A 297 23.20 22.99 2.70
CA GLU A 297 24.30 23.77 3.23
C GLU A 297 23.89 24.46 4.52
N PHE A 298 24.74 24.38 5.54
CA PHE A 298 24.48 25.02 6.83
C PHE A 298 24.36 26.54 6.70
N ASN A 299 23.36 27.10 7.36
CA ASN A 299 23.11 28.54 7.40
C ASN A 299 23.99 29.20 8.46
N SER A 300 24.91 30.08 8.04
CA SER A 300 25.82 30.78 8.94
C SER A 300 25.14 31.76 9.90
N LYS A 301 23.88 32.15 9.64
CA LYS A 301 23.09 32.94 10.60
C LYS A 301 22.72 32.12 11.83
N LEU A 302 22.44 30.82 11.65
CA LEU A 302 22.15 29.92 12.75
C LEU A 302 23.45 29.31 13.30
N PHE A 303 24.25 28.69 12.42
CA PHE A 303 25.54 28.09 12.74
C PHE A 303 26.66 29.11 12.66
N THR A 304 26.81 29.89 13.73
CA THR A 304 27.88 30.88 13.91
C THR A 304 29.25 30.27 14.25
N ARG A 305 29.31 28.95 14.45
CA ARG A 305 30.52 28.12 14.59
C ARG A 305 30.49 26.97 13.59
N GLU A 306 31.61 26.28 13.43
CA GLU A 306 31.69 25.05 12.62
C GLU A 306 30.56 24.08 12.98
N PRO A 307 29.70 23.68 12.00
CA PRO A 307 28.52 22.86 12.29
C PRO A 307 28.83 21.55 13.02
N SER A 308 29.95 20.90 12.70
CA SER A 308 30.38 19.68 13.38
C SER A 308 30.72 19.89 14.85
N ALA A 309 31.26 21.05 15.21
CA ALA A 309 31.51 21.40 16.61
C ALA A 309 30.20 21.65 17.36
N VAL A 310 29.26 22.37 16.73
CA VAL A 310 27.93 22.63 17.31
C VAL A 310 27.17 21.32 17.56
N ILE A 311 27.12 20.44 16.56
CA ILE A 311 26.46 19.14 16.67
C ILE A 311 27.20 18.27 17.71
N GLY A 312 28.53 18.33 17.75
CA GLY A 312 29.35 17.68 18.78
C GLY A 312 28.97 18.11 20.21
N ASP A 313 28.70 19.40 20.43
CA ASP A 313 28.25 19.90 21.74
C ASP A 313 26.89 19.34 22.15
N LEU A 314 25.98 19.13 21.19
CA LEU A 314 24.67 18.51 21.41
C LEU A 314 24.82 17.01 21.70
N HIS A 315 25.70 16.32 20.96
CA HIS A 315 26.02 14.91 21.17
C HIS A 315 26.66 14.67 22.55
N ALA A 316 27.54 15.57 23.01
CA ALA A 316 28.13 15.52 24.36
C ALA A 316 27.09 15.62 25.48
N ARG A 317 25.92 16.19 25.18
CA ARG A 317 24.74 16.25 26.05
C ARG A 317 23.75 15.11 25.80
N HIS A 318 24.15 14.09 25.03
CA HIS A 318 23.35 12.93 24.67
C HIS A 318 22.09 13.25 23.84
N PHE A 319 22.14 14.28 23.01
CA PHE A 319 21.10 14.51 22.00
C PHE A 319 21.52 13.97 20.65
N LYS A 320 20.54 13.51 19.88
CA LYS A 320 20.64 13.24 18.45
C LYS A 320 20.15 14.45 17.67
N VAL A 321 20.67 14.65 16.47
CA VAL A 321 20.31 15.80 15.61
C VAL A 321 19.61 15.32 14.36
N VAL A 322 18.38 15.82 14.16
CA VAL A 322 17.56 15.55 12.98
C VAL A 322 17.42 16.83 12.17
N LEU A 323 17.66 16.72 10.86
CA LEU A 323 17.58 17.86 9.94
C LEU A 323 16.38 17.75 9.01
N HIS A 324 15.55 18.80 8.98
CA HIS A 324 14.42 18.92 8.07
C HIS A 324 14.88 19.26 6.65
N VAL A 325 14.35 18.57 5.64
CA VAL A 325 14.74 18.77 4.24
C VAL A 325 13.50 18.86 3.37
N VAL A 326 13.47 19.85 2.48
CA VAL A 326 12.48 19.95 1.40
C VAL A 326 13.17 19.53 0.12
N PRO A 327 12.71 18.48 -0.57
CA PRO A 327 13.35 18.02 -1.80
C PRO A 327 13.11 19.01 -2.95
N PRO A 328 13.95 18.98 -4.00
CA PRO A 328 13.70 19.74 -5.22
C PRO A 328 12.44 19.23 -5.92
N MET A 329 11.69 20.13 -6.58
CA MET A 329 10.41 19.76 -7.18
C MET A 329 10.53 18.74 -8.34
N ASP A 330 11.63 18.72 -9.08
CA ASP A 330 11.66 18.05 -10.40
C ASP A 330 12.34 16.65 -10.47
N ARG A 331 12.89 16.06 -9.40
CA ARG A 331 13.93 15.02 -9.59
C ARG A 331 13.98 13.86 -8.58
N ALA A 332 12.96 13.00 -8.54
CA ALA A 332 13.03 11.72 -7.81
C ALA A 332 12.79 10.52 -8.74
N ARG A 333 13.53 10.39 -9.84
CA ARG A 333 13.46 9.19 -10.71
C ARG A 333 14.61 8.23 -10.36
N ALA A 334 14.38 6.93 -10.54
CA ALA A 334 15.33 5.81 -10.42
C ALA A 334 15.53 5.16 -9.02
N THR A 335 16.11 3.96 -9.04
CA THR A 335 16.39 3.11 -7.88
C THR A 335 17.66 3.55 -7.12
N PHE A 336 17.69 3.30 -5.80
CA PHE A 336 18.89 3.42 -4.96
C PHE A 336 19.19 2.04 -4.34
N PRO A 337 20.47 1.67 -4.17
CA PRO A 337 21.56 2.08 -5.07
C PRO A 337 21.21 1.72 -6.53
N PRO A 338 21.81 2.37 -7.54
CA PRO A 338 21.55 2.01 -8.93
C PRO A 338 21.95 0.55 -9.20
N PHE A 339 21.20 -0.14 -10.06
CA PHE A 339 21.58 -1.50 -10.48
C PHE A 339 22.88 -1.48 -11.30
N PRO A 340 23.68 -2.57 -11.33
CA PRO A 340 24.83 -2.67 -12.20
C PRO A 340 24.45 -2.39 -13.67
N GLY A 341 25.00 -1.32 -14.25
CA GLY A 341 24.73 -0.90 -15.63
C GLY A 341 23.60 0.13 -15.81
N GLU A 342 22.94 0.56 -14.73
CA GLU A 342 21.94 1.65 -14.78
C GLU A 342 22.63 3.00 -15.03
N ALA A 343 22.20 3.73 -16.08
CA ALA A 343 22.79 5.02 -16.44
C ALA A 343 22.51 6.09 -15.37
N VAL A 344 23.58 6.61 -14.74
CA VAL A 344 23.48 7.56 -13.63
C VAL A 344 23.33 9.02 -14.06
N ASP A 345 22.11 9.44 -14.43
CA ASP A 345 21.83 10.84 -14.81
C ASP A 345 21.96 11.83 -13.61
N PRO A 346 22.40 13.09 -13.82
CA PRO A 346 22.32 14.19 -12.85
C PRO A 346 21.02 14.32 -12.02
N GLY A 347 19.87 13.87 -12.50
CA GLY A 347 18.60 13.88 -11.75
C GLY A 347 18.35 12.66 -10.87
N GLN A 348 19.35 11.81 -10.65
CA GLN A 348 19.19 10.59 -9.88
C GLN A 348 19.21 10.79 -8.38
N ILE A 349 18.40 9.96 -7.74
CA ILE A 349 18.25 9.90 -6.30
C ILE A 349 19.57 9.60 -5.56
N ALA A 350 20.52 8.91 -6.23
CA ALA A 350 21.84 8.69 -5.67
C ALA A 350 22.66 9.97 -5.52
N LYS A 351 22.64 10.84 -6.54
CA LYS A 351 23.29 12.15 -6.46
C LYS A 351 22.59 13.07 -5.47
N TYR A 352 21.29 12.88 -5.28
CA TYR A 352 20.58 13.58 -4.21
C TYR A 352 21.09 13.15 -2.83
N TRP A 353 21.31 11.84 -2.59
CA TRP A 353 21.96 11.37 -1.36
C TRP A 353 23.36 11.95 -1.17
N ASP A 354 24.18 12.05 -2.22
CA ASP A 354 25.55 12.59 -2.11
C ASP A 354 25.57 14.01 -1.53
N ARG A 355 24.55 14.83 -1.79
CA ARG A 355 24.41 16.17 -1.21
C ARG A 355 24.17 16.14 0.31
N HIS A 356 23.62 15.05 0.84
CA HIS A 356 23.40 14.88 2.29
C HIS A 356 24.69 14.53 3.02
N ARG A 357 25.68 13.94 2.35
CA ARG A 357 26.90 13.43 2.97
C ARG A 357 27.67 14.50 3.73
N THR A 358 27.65 15.76 3.29
CA THR A 358 28.31 16.88 4.01
C THR A 358 27.67 17.10 5.39
N ALA A 359 26.34 17.25 5.45
CA ALA A 359 25.63 17.41 6.71
C ALA A 359 25.63 16.13 7.56
N PHE A 360 25.64 14.96 6.92
CA PHE A 360 25.81 13.68 7.60
C PHE A 360 27.19 13.58 8.24
N ALA A 361 28.27 13.90 7.53
CA ALA A 361 29.63 13.93 8.05
C ALA A 361 29.82 14.96 9.18
N ALA A 362 29.06 16.06 9.16
CA ALA A 362 29.02 17.03 10.25
C ALA A 362 28.32 16.49 11.52
N GLY A 363 27.65 15.34 11.47
CA GLY A 363 27.09 14.67 12.65
C GLY A 363 25.57 14.57 12.69
N ALA A 364 24.85 14.91 11.62
CA ALA A 364 23.41 14.62 11.57
C ALA A 364 23.14 13.11 11.80
N ASP A 365 22.09 12.80 12.56
CA ASP A 365 21.71 11.44 12.96
C ASP A 365 20.44 10.95 12.25
N GLY A 366 19.65 11.85 11.69
CA GLY A 366 18.42 11.52 10.99
C GLY A 366 17.87 12.68 10.16
N TRP A 367 16.85 12.37 9.38
CA TRP A 367 16.28 13.30 8.42
C TRP A 367 14.78 13.45 8.62
N TRP A 368 14.26 14.65 8.41
CA TRP A 368 12.82 14.86 8.22
C TRP A 368 12.59 15.38 6.81
N PRO A 369 12.43 14.49 5.81
CA PRO A 369 12.09 14.89 4.45
C PRO A 369 10.61 15.26 4.41
N ASP A 370 10.34 16.56 4.55
CA ASP A 370 9.00 17.11 4.47
C ASP A 370 8.63 17.37 2.99
N ASP A 371 7.37 17.69 2.75
CA ASP A 371 6.84 17.94 1.41
C ASP A 371 7.03 16.72 0.46
N GLY A 372 6.80 16.93 -0.84
CA GLY A 372 6.89 15.88 -1.87
C GLY A 372 5.53 15.28 -2.28
N ASP A 373 4.43 15.96 -1.98
CA ASP A 373 3.09 15.53 -2.41
C ASP A 373 2.93 15.62 -3.94
N TRP A 374 3.73 16.44 -4.61
CA TRP A 374 3.83 16.49 -6.08
C TRP A 374 4.50 15.27 -6.71
N PHE A 375 5.23 14.46 -5.93
CA PHE A 375 5.80 13.22 -6.44
C PHE A 375 4.71 12.18 -6.68
N ASN A 376 4.80 11.47 -7.80
CA ASN A 376 4.00 10.26 -7.97
C ASN A 376 4.48 9.13 -7.05
N VAL A 377 3.69 8.07 -6.92
CA VAL A 377 3.97 6.97 -5.97
C VAL A 377 5.37 6.35 -6.16
N PRO A 378 5.80 5.95 -7.38
CA PRO A 378 7.17 5.46 -7.60
C PRO A 378 8.27 6.42 -7.12
N GLN A 379 8.11 7.73 -7.37
CA GLN A 379 9.08 8.74 -6.95
C GLN A 379 9.15 8.87 -5.42
N ARG A 380 8.02 8.79 -4.71
CA ARG A 380 7.98 8.78 -3.24
C ARG A 380 8.66 7.54 -2.65
N LEU A 381 8.36 6.35 -3.19
CA LEU A 381 8.98 5.10 -2.75
C LEU A 381 10.49 5.10 -2.97
N ALA A 382 10.96 5.62 -4.11
CA ALA A 382 12.38 5.79 -4.36
C ALA A 382 13.03 6.69 -3.29
N ARG A 383 12.39 7.82 -2.96
CA ARG A 383 12.86 8.74 -1.90
C ARG A 383 12.96 8.05 -0.54
N HIS A 384 11.95 7.29 -0.15
CA HIS A 384 11.94 6.57 1.12
C HIS A 384 13.06 5.53 1.17
N ARG A 385 13.25 4.79 0.07
CA ARG A 385 14.33 3.81 -0.07
C ARG A 385 15.71 4.46 0.06
N MET A 386 15.91 5.63 -0.56
CA MET A 386 17.16 6.39 -0.46
C MET A 386 17.44 6.83 0.99
N TYR A 387 16.47 7.39 1.71
CA TYR A 387 16.66 7.80 3.12
C TYR A 387 16.88 6.62 4.08
N TYR A 388 16.55 5.39 3.67
CA TYR A 388 16.91 4.18 4.40
C TYR A 388 18.30 3.67 4.02
N GLN A 389 18.58 3.50 2.73
CA GLN A 389 19.81 2.85 2.26
C GLN A 389 21.02 3.78 2.19
N GLY A 390 20.81 5.09 2.00
CA GLY A 390 21.88 6.09 1.98
C GLY A 390 22.67 6.09 3.30
N PRO A 391 22.01 6.30 4.46
CA PRO A 391 22.69 6.22 5.75
C PRO A 391 23.39 4.86 5.98
N LEU A 392 22.81 3.74 5.51
CA LEU A 392 23.45 2.42 5.62
C LEU A 392 24.69 2.28 4.73
N ALA A 393 24.73 2.92 3.57
CA ALA A 393 25.89 2.89 2.70
C ALA A 393 27.11 3.58 3.34
N ASP A 394 26.86 4.63 4.13
CA ASP A 394 27.90 5.42 4.81
C ASP A 394 28.18 4.94 6.24
N ARG A 395 27.17 4.43 6.95
CA ARG A 395 27.23 3.92 8.33
C ARG A 395 26.47 2.58 8.46
N PRO A 396 27.03 1.46 7.98
CA PRO A 396 26.31 0.19 7.83
C PRO A 396 25.84 -0.46 9.14
N ASN A 397 26.42 -0.09 10.27
CA ASN A 397 26.10 -0.64 11.60
C ASN A 397 25.17 0.27 12.42
N GLU A 398 24.68 1.37 11.83
CA GLU A 398 23.75 2.29 12.46
C GLU A 398 22.38 2.20 11.80
N ARG A 399 21.32 2.11 12.61
CA ARG A 399 19.96 2.08 12.07
C ARG A 399 19.58 3.47 11.56
N PRO A 400 19.20 3.62 10.29
CA PRO A 400 18.71 4.87 9.74
C PRO A 400 17.45 5.33 10.46
N TRP A 401 17.23 6.64 10.48
CA TRP A 401 15.96 7.22 10.88
C TRP A 401 15.58 8.35 9.94
N SER A 402 14.37 8.27 9.42
CA SER A 402 13.74 9.36 8.70
C SER A 402 12.25 9.46 9.02
N LEU A 403 11.74 10.68 9.08
CA LEU A 403 10.32 10.98 9.27
C LEU A 403 9.75 11.57 7.98
N HIS A 404 8.85 10.87 7.31
CA HIS A 404 8.27 11.30 6.04
C HIS A 404 6.81 11.72 6.23
N ARG A 405 6.40 12.82 5.57
CA ARG A 405 5.00 13.29 5.59
C ARG A 405 4.06 12.48 4.68
N ASN A 406 4.56 12.05 3.53
CA ASN A 406 3.82 11.22 2.56
C ASN A 406 4.43 9.82 2.48
N GLY A 407 3.74 8.88 1.81
CA GLY A 407 4.16 7.49 1.61
C GLY A 407 3.57 6.83 0.38
#